data_AF-A0AAJ0SKA6-F1
#
_entry.id   AF-A0AAJ0SKA6-F1
#
_cell.length_a   1.000
_cell.length_b   1.000
_cell.length_c   1.000
_cell.angle_alpha   90.00
_cell.angle_beta   90.00
_cell.angle_gamma   90.00
#
_symmetry.space_group_name_H-M   'P 1'
#
loop_
_entity.id
_entity.type
_entity.pdbx_description
1 polymer ?
#
loop_
_entity_poly.entity_id
_entity_poly.type
_entity_poly.pdbx_seq_one_letter_code
_entity_poly.pdbx_strand_id
1 'polypeptide(L)'
;MSLQELYKGAKIIETIENYSFAQETISQSVVADANTTYWFYTDKEFWKSIIAEPTKYWGQKINLYNFVVSDWIARVPGLYWSSSSELVRQQGQEEIAMQSEQWLEFYPPGKSKKVMGGVGTLLLPPTDDGKTLMSISAGCNASVGIPILFFPEVIDMLKIKQGDCVVIREAKWQPMDTHWASKFASTKDIPRGYLLIDSIDKIQVFKKDCPIEYHPFSLMEYEHQDSLFYDFVYVTADSKVLDVDSKIQSFFENYAKKDERFGEYLLNPNLVKPIFESRYFCPLELTHASEKAKLNLLYERIRGAHFKGLSVEQLIIKLPQFYQSSMSIRTLAKNIGLNVSLFVEDSAVSMSSQLINNCIEKTMIESLIDRVAMDYPQIFK
;
A
#
# COMPACT_ATOMS: atom_id res chain seq x y z
N MET A 1 -27.85 -5.57 -6.57
CA MET A 1 -26.60 -5.85 -5.82
C MET A 1 -26.30 -4.65 -4.97
N SER A 2 -26.34 -4.79 -3.65
CA SER A 2 -26.07 -3.68 -2.74
C SER A 2 -24.56 -3.42 -2.63
N LEU A 3 -24.18 -2.17 -2.33
CA LEU A 3 -22.80 -1.79 -2.00
C LEU A 3 -22.21 -2.79 -0.97
N GLN A 4 -23.00 -3.18 0.04
CA GLN A 4 -22.64 -4.14 1.09
C GLN A 4 -22.27 -5.55 0.59
N GLU A 5 -22.84 -6.03 -0.52
CA GLU A 5 -22.52 -7.35 -1.08
C GLU A 5 -21.24 -7.33 -1.93
N LEU A 6 -20.94 -6.21 -2.60
CA LEU A 6 -19.64 -5.95 -3.23
C LEU A 6 -18.51 -5.83 -2.18
N TYR A 7 -18.81 -5.33 -0.98
CA TYR A 7 -17.83 -5.15 0.09
C TYR A 7 -17.42 -6.44 0.82
N LYS A 8 -18.17 -7.54 0.71
CA LYS A 8 -17.68 -8.85 1.15
C LYS A 8 -16.53 -9.38 0.26
N GLY A 9 -16.38 -8.86 -0.96
CA GLY A 9 -15.32 -9.24 -1.91
C GLY A 9 -13.99 -8.50 -1.74
N ALA A 10 -13.92 -7.44 -0.93
CA ALA A 10 -12.72 -6.61 -0.78
C ALA A 10 -12.26 -6.53 0.69
N LYS A 11 -12.01 -7.68 1.32
CA LYS A 11 -11.17 -7.74 2.53
C LYS A 11 -9.73 -7.35 2.16
N ILE A 12 -9.51 -6.04 1.96
CA ILE A 12 -8.21 -5.35 2.04
C ILE A 12 -7.82 -5.25 3.54
N ILE A 13 -7.97 -6.37 4.25
CA ILE A 13 -7.40 -6.68 5.59
C ILE A 13 -6.17 -7.58 5.37
N GLU A 14 -6.11 -8.23 4.21
CA GLU A 14 -5.03 -9.09 3.75
C GLU A 14 -3.65 -8.41 3.71
N THR A 15 -3.57 -7.09 3.60
CA THR A 15 -2.29 -6.37 3.53
C THR A 15 -1.46 -6.47 4.82
N ILE A 16 -2.10 -6.66 5.99
CA ILE A 16 -1.43 -6.79 7.30
C ILE A 16 -1.48 -8.23 7.82
N GLU A 17 -2.57 -8.97 7.56
CA GLU A 17 -2.70 -10.38 7.92
C GLU A 17 -1.81 -11.31 7.07
N ASN A 18 -1.40 -10.90 5.87
CA ASN A 18 -0.68 -11.80 4.97
C ASN A 18 0.85 -11.82 5.11
N TYR A 19 1.43 -11.05 6.02
CA TYR A 19 2.84 -11.25 6.36
C TYR A 19 3.08 -12.62 6.99
N SER A 20 2.09 -13.16 7.70
CA SER A 20 2.08 -14.55 8.19
C SER A 20 1.83 -15.59 7.08
N PHE A 21 0.99 -15.29 6.09
CA PHE A 21 0.70 -16.22 4.97
C PHE A 21 1.84 -16.33 3.94
N ALA A 22 2.84 -15.45 3.99
CA ALA A 22 4.04 -15.54 3.16
C ALA A 22 4.84 -16.84 3.37
N GLN A 23 4.61 -17.56 4.49
CA GLN A 23 5.21 -18.88 4.74
C GLN A 23 4.46 -20.03 4.06
N GLU A 24 3.18 -19.88 3.68
CA GLU A 24 2.35 -21.02 3.21
C GLU A 24 2.25 -21.16 1.69
N THR A 25 2.65 -20.16 0.89
CA THR A 25 2.50 -20.22 -0.59
C THR A 25 3.64 -20.95 -1.31
N ILE A 26 4.29 -21.94 -0.66
CA ILE A 26 5.41 -22.71 -1.24
C ILE A 26 4.92 -23.87 -2.14
N SER A 27 3.61 -24.08 -2.31
CA SER A 27 3.10 -25.30 -2.96
C SER A 27 2.09 -25.06 -4.08
N GLN A 28 2.25 -24.02 -4.90
CA GLN A 28 1.68 -24.06 -6.25
C GLN A 28 2.69 -24.74 -7.16
N SER A 29 2.47 -26.04 -7.41
CA SER A 29 3.22 -26.82 -8.39
C SER A 29 3.19 -26.10 -9.73
N VAL A 30 4.32 -25.53 -10.14
CA VAL A 30 4.53 -25.07 -11.52
C VAL A 30 4.29 -26.29 -12.41
N VAL A 31 3.19 -26.28 -13.17
CA VAL A 31 2.93 -27.35 -14.14
C VAL A 31 4.07 -27.27 -15.15
N ALA A 32 4.94 -28.28 -15.13
CA ALA A 32 6.27 -28.26 -15.73
C ALA A 32 6.31 -28.24 -17.27
N ASP A 33 5.19 -27.97 -17.94
CA ASP A 33 5.00 -28.32 -19.34
C ASP A 33 4.24 -27.24 -20.14
N ALA A 34 4.62 -25.98 -19.96
CA ALA A 34 4.00 -24.90 -20.70
C ALA A 34 5.01 -24.07 -21.51
N ASN A 35 5.02 -24.37 -22.80
CA ASN A 35 5.86 -23.72 -23.82
C ASN A 35 5.11 -22.63 -24.59
N THR A 36 3.97 -22.16 -24.06
CA THR A 36 3.14 -21.16 -24.73
C THR A 36 3.73 -19.78 -24.51
N THR A 37 3.93 -19.05 -25.60
CA THR A 37 4.40 -17.67 -25.58
C THR A 37 3.21 -16.72 -25.71
N TYR A 38 3.08 -15.81 -24.75
CA TYR A 38 2.04 -14.78 -24.74
C TYR A 38 2.64 -13.41 -25.06
N TRP A 39 1.87 -12.59 -25.77
CA TRP A 39 2.22 -11.20 -26.06
C TRP A 39 1.28 -10.27 -25.31
N PHE A 40 1.84 -9.23 -24.69
CA PHE A 40 1.07 -8.12 -24.15
C PHE A 40 1.64 -6.79 -24.62
N TYR A 41 0.75 -5.84 -24.89
CA TYR A 41 1.10 -4.53 -25.43
C TYR A 41 0.81 -3.40 -24.45
N THR A 42 0.08 -3.69 -23.36
CA THR A 42 -0.25 -2.70 -22.32
C THR A 42 -0.21 -3.32 -20.93
N ASP A 43 0.04 -2.49 -19.93
CA ASP A 43 -0.05 -2.86 -18.51
C ASP A 43 -1.41 -3.46 -18.14
N LYS A 44 -2.48 -2.85 -18.68
CA LYS A 44 -3.87 -3.26 -18.47
C LYS A 44 -4.14 -4.66 -18.97
N GLU A 45 -3.70 -4.95 -20.20
CA GLU A 45 -3.89 -6.25 -20.84
C GLU A 45 -3.19 -7.34 -20.03
N PHE A 46 -1.92 -7.12 -19.69
CA PHE A 46 -1.14 -8.03 -18.87
C PHE A 46 -1.86 -8.32 -17.55
N TRP A 47 -2.13 -7.29 -16.75
CA TRP A 47 -2.66 -7.50 -15.40
C TRP A 47 -4.08 -8.07 -15.40
N LYS A 48 -4.95 -7.66 -16.33
CA LYS A 48 -6.30 -8.24 -16.42
C LYS A 48 -6.26 -9.73 -16.75
N SER A 49 -5.36 -10.15 -17.65
CA SER A 49 -5.17 -11.56 -17.97
C SER A 49 -4.60 -12.35 -16.80
N ILE A 50 -3.54 -11.84 -16.16
CA ILE A 50 -2.87 -12.48 -15.03
C ILE A 50 -3.81 -12.62 -13.81
N ILE A 51 -4.59 -11.58 -13.48
CA ILE A 51 -5.53 -11.61 -12.34
C ILE A 51 -6.72 -12.54 -12.62
N ALA A 52 -7.21 -12.60 -13.86
CA ALA A 52 -8.35 -13.44 -14.22
C ALA A 52 -8.03 -14.95 -14.20
N GLU A 53 -6.82 -15.33 -14.64
CA GLU A 53 -6.40 -16.74 -14.71
C GLU A 53 -4.96 -16.95 -14.17
N PRO A 54 -4.67 -16.72 -12.87
CA PRO A 54 -3.29 -16.71 -12.35
C PRO A 54 -2.52 -18.01 -12.61
N THR A 55 -3.19 -19.16 -12.46
CA THR A 55 -2.59 -20.49 -12.62
C THR A 55 -2.19 -20.81 -14.07
N LYS A 56 -2.86 -20.18 -15.05
CA LYS A 56 -2.56 -20.37 -16.48
C LYS A 56 -1.22 -19.75 -16.87
N TYR A 57 -0.86 -18.62 -16.26
CA TYR A 57 0.29 -17.83 -16.67
C TYR A 57 1.58 -18.15 -15.92
N TRP A 58 1.52 -18.88 -14.80
CA TRP A 58 2.73 -19.30 -14.09
C TRP A 58 3.64 -20.18 -14.95
N GLY A 59 4.92 -19.83 -14.99
CA GLY A 59 5.95 -20.51 -15.78
C GLY A 59 5.93 -20.20 -17.28
N GLN A 60 4.91 -19.49 -17.78
CA GLN A 60 4.77 -19.18 -19.20
C GLN A 60 5.79 -18.16 -19.67
N LYS A 61 6.13 -18.23 -20.95
CA LYS A 61 6.94 -17.23 -21.64
C LYS A 61 6.08 -16.02 -22.00
N ILE A 62 6.54 -14.83 -21.63
CA ILE A 62 5.86 -13.57 -21.89
C ILE A 62 6.77 -12.66 -22.72
N ASN A 63 6.18 -12.09 -23.75
CA ASN A 63 6.77 -11.07 -24.62
C ASN A 63 6.04 -9.75 -24.39
N LEU A 64 6.82 -8.67 -24.25
CA LEU A 64 6.31 -7.33 -24.06
C LEU A 64 6.97 -6.38 -25.07
N TYR A 65 6.18 -5.49 -25.65
CA TYR A 65 6.66 -4.55 -26.66
C TYR A 65 6.45 -3.10 -26.20
N ASN A 66 7.51 -2.29 -26.26
CA ASN A 66 7.51 -0.87 -25.90
C ASN A 66 7.13 -0.57 -24.44
N PHE A 67 7.77 -1.28 -23.49
CA PHE A 67 7.61 -0.97 -22.07
C PHE A 67 8.82 -0.18 -21.57
N VAL A 68 8.61 0.78 -20.68
CA VAL A 68 9.68 1.61 -20.11
C VAL A 68 10.03 1.11 -18.71
N VAL A 69 11.33 0.94 -18.46
CA VAL A 69 11.90 0.51 -17.18
C VAL A 69 11.82 1.65 -16.16
N SER A 70 11.47 1.30 -14.92
CA SER A 70 11.57 2.16 -13.75
C SER A 70 12.23 1.42 -12.60
N ASP A 71 13.12 2.11 -11.88
CA ASP A 71 13.73 1.58 -10.67
C ASP A 71 12.68 1.45 -9.54
N TRP A 72 11.62 2.25 -9.62
CA TRP A 72 10.51 2.24 -8.68
C TRP A 72 9.51 1.13 -9.02
N ILE A 73 9.00 0.47 -8.00
CA ILE A 73 8.03 -0.63 -8.12
C ILE A 73 6.77 -0.27 -7.35
N ALA A 74 5.60 -0.62 -7.89
CA ALA A 74 4.34 -0.50 -7.16
C ALA A 74 4.42 -1.17 -5.78
N ARG A 75 3.91 -0.51 -4.74
CA ARG A 75 3.86 -1.02 -3.35
C ARG A 75 3.12 -2.35 -3.21
N VAL A 76 2.14 -2.59 -4.10
CA VAL A 76 1.42 -3.85 -4.27
C VAL A 76 1.20 -4.01 -5.78
N PRO A 77 2.12 -4.69 -6.50
CA PRO A 77 2.00 -4.87 -7.94
C PRO A 77 0.68 -5.52 -8.33
N GLY A 78 0.02 -5.00 -9.37
CA GLY A 78 -1.28 -5.48 -9.84
C GLY A 78 -2.50 -4.90 -9.10
N LEU A 79 -2.32 -4.31 -7.90
CA LEU A 79 -3.45 -3.74 -7.14
C LEU A 79 -4.18 -2.64 -7.90
N TYR A 80 -3.47 -1.83 -8.68
CA TYR A 80 -4.09 -0.82 -9.52
C TYR A 80 -5.12 -1.41 -10.52
N TRP A 81 -4.91 -2.65 -10.96
CA TRP A 81 -5.71 -3.25 -12.03
C TRP A 81 -6.88 -4.10 -11.54
N SER A 82 -7.04 -4.28 -10.21
CA SER A 82 -8.20 -4.97 -9.68
C SER A 82 -9.47 -4.12 -9.80
N SER A 83 -10.62 -4.77 -10.01
CA SER A 83 -11.91 -4.10 -10.14
C SER A 83 -12.32 -3.37 -8.86
N SER A 84 -11.98 -3.91 -7.68
CA SER A 84 -12.23 -3.27 -6.40
C SER A 84 -11.42 -1.99 -6.25
N SER A 85 -10.14 -2.00 -6.63
CA SER A 85 -9.29 -0.80 -6.59
C SER A 85 -9.75 0.27 -7.56
N GLU A 86 -10.25 -0.10 -8.74
CA GLU A 86 -10.82 0.85 -9.70
C GLU A 86 -11.99 1.64 -9.09
N LEU A 87 -12.88 0.96 -8.34
CA LEU A 87 -13.97 1.61 -7.61
C LEU A 87 -13.46 2.51 -6.48
N VAL A 88 -12.44 2.06 -5.73
CA VAL A 88 -11.86 2.85 -4.62
C VAL A 88 -11.19 4.13 -5.15
N ARG A 89 -10.60 4.10 -6.35
CA ARG A 89 -9.98 5.28 -6.97
C ARG A 89 -10.97 6.31 -7.51
N GLN A 90 -12.28 6.01 -7.56
CA GLN A 90 -13.29 6.99 -7.94
C GLN A 90 -13.37 8.07 -6.86
N GLN A 91 -13.37 9.33 -7.28
CA GLN A 91 -13.31 10.48 -6.38
C GLN A 91 -14.49 11.40 -6.59
N GLY A 92 -14.96 11.98 -5.49
CA GLY A 92 -15.79 13.18 -5.52
C GLY A 92 -14.93 14.45 -5.48
N GLN A 93 -15.53 15.58 -5.85
CA GLN A 93 -14.84 16.88 -5.84
C GLN A 93 -14.46 17.34 -4.43
N GLU A 94 -15.20 16.90 -3.42
CA GLU A 94 -15.00 17.18 -2.00
C GLU A 94 -13.67 16.64 -1.45
N GLU A 95 -13.02 15.73 -2.16
CA GLU A 95 -11.74 15.14 -1.75
C GLU A 95 -10.53 15.95 -2.20
N ILE A 96 -10.74 16.94 -3.07
CA ILE A 96 -9.70 17.81 -3.61
C ILE A 96 -9.50 18.99 -2.65
N ALA A 97 -8.31 19.08 -2.06
CA ALA A 97 -7.91 20.19 -1.20
C ALA A 97 -7.52 21.42 -2.01
N MET A 98 -6.83 21.20 -3.13
CA MET A 98 -6.39 22.26 -4.02
C MET A 98 -6.28 21.72 -5.44
N GLN A 99 -6.75 22.49 -6.41
CA GLN A 99 -6.54 22.22 -7.83
C GLN A 99 -6.04 23.49 -8.50
N SER A 100 -4.89 23.39 -9.16
CA SER A 100 -4.34 24.40 -10.05
C SER A 100 -3.96 23.74 -11.38
N GLU A 101 -3.48 24.52 -12.35
CA GLU A 101 -2.99 23.98 -13.63
C GLU A 101 -1.84 22.98 -13.45
N GLN A 102 -1.08 23.11 -12.36
CA GLN A 102 0.17 22.37 -12.13
C GLN A 102 0.08 21.40 -10.96
N TRP A 103 -0.88 21.58 -10.06
CA TRP A 103 -0.99 20.81 -8.82
C TRP A 103 -2.41 20.33 -8.57
N LEU A 104 -2.51 19.06 -8.20
CA LEU A 104 -3.69 18.47 -7.63
C LEU A 104 -3.35 17.93 -6.25
N GLU A 105 -3.83 18.60 -5.21
CA GLU A 105 -3.69 18.14 -3.84
C GLU A 105 -5.03 17.58 -3.35
N PHE A 106 -4.99 16.37 -2.81
CA PHE A 106 -6.14 15.77 -2.12
C PHE A 106 -6.02 15.96 -0.60
N TYR A 107 -7.18 16.03 0.06
CA TYR A 107 -7.25 15.84 1.51
C TYR A 107 -6.82 14.40 1.88
N PRO A 108 -6.41 14.16 3.14
CA PRO A 108 -6.03 12.84 3.64
C PRO A 108 -6.92 11.67 3.17
N PRO A 109 -8.27 11.76 3.23
CA PRO A 109 -9.12 10.66 2.76
C PRO A 109 -9.00 10.38 1.26
N GLY A 110 -8.92 11.42 0.43
CA GLY A 110 -8.76 11.30 -1.02
C GLY A 110 -7.40 10.72 -1.43
N LYS A 111 -6.32 11.14 -0.76
CA LYS A 111 -4.98 10.55 -0.94
C LYS A 111 -4.99 9.07 -0.58
N SER A 112 -5.58 8.77 0.56
CA SER A 112 -5.70 7.42 1.06
C SER A 112 -6.50 6.50 0.12
N LYS A 113 -7.57 6.99 -0.51
CA LYS A 113 -8.29 6.25 -1.57
C LYS A 113 -7.40 5.94 -2.78
N LYS A 114 -6.60 6.91 -3.25
CA LYS A 114 -5.63 6.66 -4.34
C LYS A 114 -4.64 5.58 -3.97
N VAL A 115 -4.06 5.68 -2.78
CA VAL A 115 -3.10 4.69 -2.28
C VAL A 115 -3.77 3.33 -2.20
N MET A 116 -4.90 3.19 -1.50
CA MET A 116 -5.67 1.94 -1.40
C MET A 116 -6.03 1.36 -2.76
N GLY A 117 -6.29 2.23 -3.73
CA GLY A 117 -6.51 1.88 -5.12
C GLY A 117 -5.25 1.49 -5.91
N GLY A 118 -4.10 1.29 -5.27
CA GLY A 118 -2.87 0.81 -5.91
C GLY A 118 -1.90 1.90 -6.38
N VAL A 119 -2.13 3.17 -6.05
CA VAL A 119 -1.12 4.22 -6.24
C VAL A 119 -0.05 4.11 -5.15
N GLY A 120 1.22 4.31 -5.53
CA GLY A 120 2.34 4.34 -4.60
C GLY A 120 3.42 3.35 -5.01
N THR A 121 4.67 3.80 -4.90
CA THR A 121 5.86 3.06 -5.32
C THR A 121 6.93 3.08 -4.25
N LEU A 122 7.76 2.05 -4.27
CA LEU A 122 8.92 1.85 -3.42
C LEU A 122 10.16 1.66 -4.29
N LEU A 123 11.32 2.15 -3.83
CA LEU A 123 12.62 1.84 -4.42
C LEU A 123 13.34 0.87 -3.48
N LEU A 124 13.58 -0.35 -3.97
CA LEU A 124 14.17 -1.44 -3.19
C LEU A 124 15.66 -1.59 -3.53
N PRO A 125 16.52 -1.95 -2.55
CA PRO A 125 17.91 -2.27 -2.84
C PRO A 125 18.02 -3.59 -3.62
N PRO A 126 19.11 -3.78 -4.38
CA PRO A 126 19.45 -5.09 -4.91
C PRO A 126 19.69 -6.09 -3.78
N THR A 127 19.59 -7.38 -4.11
CA THR A 127 20.00 -8.47 -3.22
C THR A 127 21.53 -8.52 -3.09
N ASP A 128 22.02 -9.29 -2.12
CA ASP A 128 23.46 -9.47 -1.88
C ASP A 128 24.20 -10.06 -3.10
N ASP A 129 23.52 -10.84 -3.94
CA ASP A 129 24.03 -11.38 -5.20
C ASP A 129 23.82 -10.44 -6.40
N GLY A 130 23.39 -9.19 -6.17
CA GLY A 130 23.29 -8.14 -7.18
C GLY A 130 22.02 -8.17 -8.04
N LYS A 131 21.08 -9.09 -7.79
CA LYS A 131 19.80 -9.09 -8.51
C LYS A 131 18.99 -7.87 -8.11
N THR A 132 18.41 -7.21 -9.11
CA THR A 132 17.63 -5.99 -8.88
C THR A 132 16.21 -6.20 -9.35
N LEU A 133 15.26 -5.99 -8.45
CA LEU A 133 13.84 -5.90 -8.81
C LEU A 133 13.57 -4.48 -9.30
N MET A 134 12.94 -4.37 -10.46
CA MET A 134 12.50 -3.12 -11.08
C MET A 134 11.04 -3.29 -11.53
N SER A 135 10.46 -2.26 -12.12
CA SER A 135 9.19 -2.38 -12.84
C SER A 135 9.33 -1.93 -14.29
N ILE A 136 8.39 -2.38 -15.12
CA ILE A 136 8.24 -1.91 -16.50
C ILE A 136 6.79 -1.50 -16.74
N SER A 137 6.58 -0.41 -17.48
CA SER A 137 5.23 0.04 -17.84
C SER A 137 5.15 0.57 -19.27
N ALA A 138 4.11 0.18 -20.00
CA ALA A 138 3.79 0.75 -21.30
C ALA A 138 3.31 2.21 -21.18
N GLY A 139 2.58 2.52 -20.11
CA GLY A 139 2.08 3.86 -19.80
C GLY A 139 3.09 4.79 -19.13
N CYS A 140 4.35 4.38 -18.96
CA CYS A 140 5.38 5.15 -18.27
C CYS A 140 5.03 5.49 -16.80
N ASN A 141 4.25 4.64 -16.12
CA ASN A 141 3.84 4.86 -14.73
C ASN A 141 4.20 3.65 -13.85
N ALA A 142 5.10 3.85 -12.89
CA ALA A 142 5.61 2.78 -12.04
C ALA A 142 4.56 2.18 -11.09
N SER A 143 3.51 2.93 -10.71
CA SER A 143 2.43 2.41 -9.86
C SER A 143 1.58 1.34 -10.56
N VAL A 144 1.57 1.32 -11.90
CA VAL A 144 0.80 0.37 -12.70
C VAL A 144 1.66 -0.73 -13.33
N GLY A 145 2.98 -0.65 -13.11
CA GLY A 145 3.98 -1.45 -13.78
C GLY A 145 3.97 -2.93 -13.41
N ILE A 146 4.67 -3.71 -14.23
CA ILE A 146 4.88 -5.14 -14.07
C ILE A 146 6.25 -5.34 -13.43
N PRO A 147 6.36 -6.07 -12.30
CA PRO A 147 7.65 -6.38 -11.70
C PRO A 147 8.53 -7.20 -12.62
N ILE A 148 9.81 -6.85 -12.68
CA ILE A 148 10.82 -7.53 -13.47
C ILE A 148 12.08 -7.70 -12.64
N LEU A 149 12.60 -8.93 -12.57
CA LEU A 149 13.81 -9.26 -11.85
C LEU A 149 14.96 -9.36 -12.83
N PHE A 150 15.94 -8.48 -12.66
CA PHE A 150 17.15 -8.46 -13.45
C PHE A 150 18.31 -9.16 -12.74
N PHE A 151 19.02 -10.00 -13.47
CA PHE A 151 20.32 -10.51 -13.06
C PHE A 151 21.42 -9.46 -13.30
N PRO A 152 22.44 -9.40 -12.43
CA PRO A 152 23.47 -8.36 -12.48
C PRO A 152 24.20 -8.34 -13.83
N GLU A 153 24.46 -9.50 -14.44
CA GLU A 153 25.14 -9.60 -15.73
C GLU A 153 24.38 -8.87 -16.85
N VAL A 154 23.03 -8.91 -16.81
CA VAL A 154 22.19 -8.23 -17.80
C VAL A 154 22.25 -6.71 -17.61
N ILE A 155 22.17 -6.25 -16.36
CA ILE A 155 22.26 -4.82 -16.02
C ILE A 155 23.61 -4.28 -16.46
N ASP A 156 24.70 -4.96 -16.10
CA ASP A 156 26.06 -4.51 -16.36
C ASP A 156 26.38 -4.46 -17.87
N MET A 157 25.98 -5.50 -18.61
CA MET A 157 26.25 -5.58 -20.05
C MET A 157 25.43 -4.57 -20.85
N LEU A 158 24.13 -4.46 -20.57
CA LEU A 158 23.23 -3.60 -21.35
C LEU A 158 23.14 -2.17 -20.81
N LYS A 159 23.67 -1.94 -19.59
CA LYS A 159 23.57 -0.68 -18.85
C LYS A 159 22.12 -0.23 -18.72
N ILE A 160 21.27 -1.17 -18.32
CA ILE A 160 19.84 -0.92 -18.10
C ILE A 160 19.68 0.14 -17.02
N LYS A 161 18.79 1.10 -17.27
CA LYS A 161 18.46 2.17 -16.32
C LYS A 161 17.00 2.60 -16.44
N GLN A 162 16.50 3.28 -15.41
CA GLN A 162 15.22 3.97 -15.50
C GLN A 162 15.11 4.84 -16.76
N GLY A 163 13.95 4.77 -17.42
CA GLY A 163 13.65 5.49 -18.66
C GLY A 163 14.09 4.74 -19.92
N ASP A 164 14.76 3.59 -19.82
CA ASP A 164 15.02 2.75 -20.99
C ASP A 164 13.73 2.06 -21.45
N CYS A 165 13.39 2.24 -22.72
CA CYS A 165 12.29 1.55 -23.37
C CYS A 165 12.80 0.26 -24.01
N VAL A 166 12.13 -0.83 -23.66
CA VAL A 166 12.60 -2.19 -23.89
C VAL A 166 11.55 -3.05 -24.58
N VAL A 167 12.05 -4.05 -25.29
CA VAL A 167 11.28 -5.20 -25.75
C VAL A 167 11.75 -6.40 -24.96
N ILE A 168 10.81 -7.07 -24.29
CA ILE A 168 11.05 -8.31 -23.55
C ILE A 168 10.62 -9.50 -24.40
N ARG A 169 11.46 -10.53 -24.47
CA ARG A 169 11.22 -11.77 -25.23
C ARG A 169 11.46 -12.97 -24.34
N GLU A 170 10.52 -13.89 -24.35
CA GLU A 170 10.56 -15.19 -23.68
C GLU A 170 10.92 -15.11 -22.19
N ALA A 171 10.60 -14.00 -21.53
CA ALA A 171 10.78 -13.88 -20.09
C ALA A 171 9.73 -14.72 -19.38
N LYS A 172 10.14 -15.50 -18.39
CA LYS A 172 9.21 -16.35 -17.64
C LYS A 172 8.51 -15.53 -16.58
N TRP A 173 7.19 -15.62 -16.51
CA TRP A 173 6.41 -15.14 -15.37
C TRP A 173 6.43 -16.18 -14.27
N GLN A 174 7.00 -15.85 -13.12
CA GLN A 174 7.13 -16.79 -12.02
C GLN A 174 6.81 -16.14 -10.67
N PRO A 175 6.41 -16.95 -9.66
CA PRO A 175 6.20 -16.43 -8.32
C PRO A 175 7.47 -15.76 -7.79
N MET A 176 7.29 -14.67 -7.04
CA MET A 176 8.39 -14.07 -6.30
C MET A 176 8.94 -15.07 -5.28
N ASP A 177 10.26 -15.11 -5.12
CA ASP A 177 10.87 -15.82 -4.00
C ASP A 177 10.50 -15.16 -2.65
N THR A 178 10.80 -15.85 -1.55
CA THR A 178 10.47 -15.36 -0.20
C THR A 178 11.13 -14.03 0.12
N HIS A 179 12.33 -13.75 -0.42
CA HIS A 179 13.02 -12.49 -0.21
C HIS A 179 12.19 -11.32 -0.77
N TRP A 180 11.82 -11.37 -2.05
CA TRP A 180 11.03 -10.31 -2.69
C TRP A 180 9.58 -10.30 -2.22
N ALA A 181 8.94 -11.46 -2.10
CA ALA A 181 7.54 -11.56 -1.70
C ALA A 181 7.28 -10.95 -0.32
N SER A 182 8.27 -11.00 0.59
CA SER A 182 8.19 -10.42 1.93
C SER A 182 8.14 -8.87 1.92
N LYS A 183 8.65 -8.23 0.87
CA LYS A 183 8.68 -6.75 0.74
C LYS A 183 7.33 -6.16 0.36
N PHE A 184 6.43 -6.97 -0.18
CA PHE A 184 5.12 -6.55 -0.64
C PHE A 184 4.03 -7.16 0.22
N ALA A 185 3.02 -6.36 0.51
CA ALA A 185 1.82 -6.87 1.13
C ALA A 185 1.09 -7.80 0.17
N SER A 186 0.66 -8.96 0.64
CA SER A 186 -0.19 -9.85 -0.15
C SER A 186 -1.63 -9.35 -0.11
N THR A 187 -2.29 -9.45 -1.26
CA THR A 187 -3.69 -9.03 -1.42
C THR A 187 -4.43 -10.09 -2.19
N LYS A 188 -5.68 -10.30 -1.80
CA LYS A 188 -6.51 -11.40 -2.29
C LYS A 188 -6.60 -11.33 -3.80
N ASP A 189 -6.47 -12.48 -4.44
CA ASP A 189 -6.65 -12.63 -5.88
C ASP A 189 -5.62 -11.85 -6.73
N ILE A 190 -4.59 -11.25 -6.12
CA ILE A 190 -3.50 -10.58 -6.82
C ILE A 190 -2.23 -11.42 -6.72
N PRO A 191 -1.76 -12.01 -7.84
CA PRO A 191 -0.57 -12.84 -7.83
C PRO A 191 0.71 -12.01 -7.61
N ARG A 192 1.57 -12.49 -6.70
CA ARG A 192 2.92 -11.94 -6.47
C ARG A 192 3.91 -12.65 -7.39
N GLY A 193 4.18 -12.05 -8.53
CA GLY A 193 5.15 -12.56 -9.50
C GLY A 193 6.03 -11.46 -10.08
N TYR A 194 7.07 -11.89 -10.77
CA TYR A 194 7.90 -11.03 -11.61
C TYR A 194 8.21 -11.74 -12.94
N LEU A 195 8.62 -10.95 -13.93
CA LEU A 195 9.27 -11.46 -15.14
C LEU A 195 10.76 -11.67 -14.89
N LEU A 196 11.29 -12.86 -15.20
CA LEU A 196 12.70 -13.20 -14.99
C LEU A 196 13.56 -12.83 -16.21
N ILE A 197 14.50 -11.91 -16.02
CA ILE A 197 15.53 -11.52 -17.01
C ILE A 197 16.90 -11.96 -16.52
N ASP A 198 17.25 -13.18 -16.90
CA ASP A 198 18.48 -13.90 -16.55
C ASP A 198 19.48 -13.99 -17.72
N SER A 199 19.14 -13.43 -18.88
CA SER A 199 19.97 -13.42 -20.09
C SER A 199 19.72 -12.16 -20.92
N ILE A 200 20.77 -11.68 -21.57
CA ILE A 200 20.72 -10.53 -22.50
C ILE A 200 19.79 -10.77 -23.69
N ASP A 201 19.58 -12.03 -24.10
CA ASP A 201 18.74 -12.35 -25.26
C ASP A 201 17.25 -12.09 -25.00
N LYS A 202 16.86 -12.00 -23.73
CA LYS A 202 15.47 -11.77 -23.30
C LYS A 202 15.07 -10.31 -23.34
N ILE A 203 16.01 -9.39 -23.50
CA ILE A 203 15.71 -7.96 -23.42
C ILE A 203 16.52 -7.16 -24.45
N GLN A 204 15.84 -6.25 -25.12
CA GLN A 204 16.46 -5.31 -26.03
C GLN A 204 16.05 -3.89 -25.68
N VAL A 205 17.02 -3.01 -25.42
CA VAL A 205 16.79 -1.57 -25.28
C VAL A 205 16.77 -0.95 -26.68
N PHE A 206 15.69 -0.25 -27.04
CA PHE A 206 15.58 0.39 -28.37
C PHE A 206 15.41 1.90 -28.31
N LYS A 207 14.96 2.45 -27.17
CA LYS A 207 14.93 3.89 -26.91
C LYS A 207 15.38 4.14 -25.48
N LYS A 208 16.15 5.20 -25.26
CA LYS A 208 16.59 5.61 -23.92
C LYS A 208 15.90 6.89 -23.51
N ASP A 209 15.98 7.19 -22.21
CA ASP A 209 15.64 8.49 -21.67
C ASP A 209 14.16 8.86 -21.90
N CYS A 210 13.25 7.90 -21.74
CA CYS A 210 11.81 8.15 -21.67
C CYS A 210 11.43 8.74 -20.29
N PRO A 211 10.42 9.62 -20.22
CA PRO A 211 9.86 10.05 -18.95
C PRO A 211 9.21 8.86 -18.22
N ILE A 212 9.27 8.89 -16.89
CA ILE A 212 8.63 7.91 -16.01
C ILE A 212 7.99 8.66 -14.86
N GLU A 213 6.71 8.41 -14.65
CA GLU A 213 5.96 8.83 -13.48
C GLU A 213 6.07 7.76 -12.38
N TYR A 214 6.43 8.18 -11.17
CA TYR A 214 6.51 7.32 -10.00
C TYR A 214 5.94 8.04 -8.77
N HIS A 215 5.64 7.29 -7.71
CA HIS A 215 4.82 7.77 -6.61
C HIS A 215 5.42 7.40 -5.25
N PRO A 216 6.55 7.99 -4.83
CA PRO A 216 7.15 7.69 -3.53
C PRO A 216 6.07 7.72 -2.45
N PHE A 217 5.87 6.58 -1.79
CA PHE A 217 4.78 6.35 -0.83
C PHE A 217 5.31 6.12 0.58
N SER A 218 4.65 6.73 1.56
CA SER A 218 4.92 6.54 2.97
C SER A 218 3.62 6.48 3.79
N LEU A 219 3.74 5.95 5.00
CA LEU A 219 2.74 5.98 6.05
C LEU A 219 3.22 6.99 7.10
N MET A 220 2.35 7.92 7.51
CA MET A 220 2.68 8.96 8.49
C MET A 220 1.78 8.81 9.72
N GLU A 221 2.37 8.86 10.91
CA GLU A 221 1.67 9.07 12.18
C GLU A 221 1.67 10.58 12.49
N TYR A 222 0.56 11.11 12.98
CA TYR A 222 0.48 12.50 13.44
C TYR A 222 -0.54 12.65 14.57
N GLU A 223 -0.39 13.72 15.33
CA GLU A 223 -1.33 14.09 16.40
C GLU A 223 -2.38 15.08 15.89
N HIS A 224 -3.63 14.87 16.30
CA HIS A 224 -4.73 15.80 16.06
C HIS A 224 -5.76 15.69 17.19
N GLN A 225 -6.09 16.82 17.84
CA GLN A 225 -7.06 16.89 18.94
C GLN A 225 -6.82 15.83 20.03
N ASP A 226 -5.58 15.76 20.55
CA ASP A 226 -5.13 14.82 21.59
C ASP A 226 -5.25 13.34 21.21
N SER A 227 -5.28 13.04 19.91
CA SER A 227 -5.40 11.69 19.36
C SER A 227 -4.36 11.43 18.29
N LEU A 228 -3.97 10.15 18.14
CA LEU A 228 -2.99 9.70 17.16
C LEU A 228 -3.69 9.15 15.92
N PHE A 229 -3.29 9.65 14.75
CA PHE A 229 -3.84 9.28 13.46
C PHE A 229 -2.77 8.84 12.49
N TYR A 230 -3.12 7.87 11.64
CA TYR A 230 -2.28 7.45 10.52
C TYR A 230 -2.84 8.05 9.24
N ASP A 231 -1.97 8.33 8.28
CA ASP A 231 -2.37 8.71 6.92
C ASP A 231 -1.41 8.15 5.88
N PHE A 232 -1.96 7.87 4.69
CA PHE A 232 -1.19 7.49 3.53
C PHE A 232 -0.72 8.73 2.78
N VAL A 233 0.58 8.85 2.59
CA VAL A 233 1.21 10.01 1.95
C VAL A 233 1.94 9.55 0.70
N TYR A 234 1.70 10.24 -0.41
CA TYR A 234 2.49 10.09 -1.62
C TYR A 234 2.59 11.41 -2.38
N VAL A 235 3.56 11.50 -3.28
CA VAL A 235 3.71 12.57 -4.26
C VAL A 235 3.93 11.97 -5.63
N THR A 236 3.36 12.57 -6.68
CA THR A 236 3.68 12.19 -8.05
C THR A 236 4.98 12.86 -8.48
N ALA A 237 5.94 12.07 -8.93
CA ALA A 237 7.24 12.53 -9.40
C ALA A 237 7.43 12.11 -10.86
N ASP A 238 8.01 13.00 -11.66
CA ASP A 238 8.41 12.75 -13.05
C ASP A 238 9.93 12.70 -13.12
N SER A 239 10.48 11.62 -13.68
CA SER A 239 11.92 11.41 -13.84
C SER A 239 12.64 12.49 -14.67
N LYS A 240 11.90 13.33 -15.40
CA LYS A 240 12.44 14.44 -16.20
C LYS A 240 12.55 15.76 -15.47
N VAL A 241 11.95 15.87 -14.29
CA VAL A 241 12.03 17.09 -13.49
C VAL A 241 13.43 17.23 -12.91
N LEU A 242 14.04 18.41 -13.09
CA LEU A 242 15.31 18.75 -12.47
C LEU A 242 15.17 18.77 -10.94
N ASP A 243 16.16 18.22 -10.25
CA ASP A 243 16.23 18.14 -8.79
C ASP A 243 15.01 17.44 -8.16
N VAL A 244 14.44 16.45 -8.86
CA VAL A 244 13.24 15.73 -8.42
C VAL A 244 13.39 15.15 -7.02
N ASP A 245 14.55 14.59 -6.67
CA ASP A 245 14.83 14.06 -5.32
C ASP A 245 14.70 15.13 -4.23
N SER A 246 15.27 16.31 -4.46
CA SER A 246 15.18 17.43 -3.51
C SER A 246 13.74 17.91 -3.38
N LYS A 247 12.98 17.94 -4.47
CA LYS A 247 11.56 18.33 -4.46
C LYS A 247 10.70 17.31 -3.72
N ILE A 248 10.96 16.02 -3.89
CA ILE A 248 10.29 14.95 -3.14
C ILE A 248 10.58 15.11 -1.64
N GLN A 249 11.85 15.31 -1.27
CA GLN A 249 12.24 15.51 0.13
C GLN A 249 11.52 16.72 0.74
N SER A 250 11.59 17.89 0.08
CA SER A 250 10.91 19.10 0.55
C SER A 250 9.39 18.90 0.65
N PHE A 251 8.78 18.13 -0.26
CA PHE A 251 7.36 17.80 -0.15
C PHE A 251 7.04 17.06 1.15
N PHE A 252 7.75 15.97 1.47
CA PHE A 252 7.49 15.19 2.68
C PHE A 252 7.77 16.02 3.95
N GLU A 253 8.87 16.77 3.99
CA GLU A 253 9.18 17.65 5.13
C GLU A 253 8.10 18.71 5.38
N ASN A 254 7.60 19.33 4.31
CA ASN A 254 6.53 20.32 4.41
C ASN A 254 5.19 19.68 4.78
N TYR A 255 4.88 18.50 4.22
CA TYR A 255 3.63 17.81 4.48
C TYR A 255 3.51 17.37 5.95
N ALA A 256 4.60 16.87 6.55
CA ALA A 256 4.63 16.49 7.96
C ALA A 256 4.31 17.67 8.91
N LYS A 257 4.69 18.89 8.54
CA LYS A 257 4.47 20.10 9.35
C LYS A 257 3.18 20.85 9.00
N LYS A 258 2.51 20.46 7.91
CA LYS A 258 1.31 21.14 7.42
C LYS A 258 0.19 21.04 8.46
N ASP A 259 -0.50 22.15 8.71
CA ASP A 259 -1.60 22.24 9.67
C ASP A 259 -1.20 21.85 11.10
N GLU A 260 0.04 22.14 11.51
CA GLU A 260 0.58 21.85 12.85
C GLU A 260 0.52 20.37 13.25
N ARG A 261 0.53 19.46 12.25
CA ARG A 261 0.48 18.01 12.48
C ARG A 261 1.73 17.43 13.13
N PHE A 262 2.89 18.04 12.87
CA PHE A 262 4.22 17.57 13.30
C PHE A 262 4.40 16.05 13.15
N GLY A 263 4.00 15.51 12.00
CA GLY A 263 3.93 14.08 11.77
C GLY A 263 5.30 13.40 11.68
N GLU A 264 5.33 12.13 12.06
CA GLU A 264 6.47 11.23 11.91
C GLU A 264 6.19 10.18 10.82
N TYR A 265 7.14 9.97 9.93
CA TYR A 265 7.01 8.93 8.91
C TYR A 265 7.39 7.57 9.47
N LEU A 266 6.52 6.59 9.22
CA LEU A 266 6.70 5.22 9.68
C LEU A 266 7.52 4.38 8.70
N LEU A 267 7.48 4.70 7.40
CA LEU A 267 8.15 3.93 6.35
C LEU A 267 8.87 4.84 5.36
N ASN A 268 10.06 4.46 4.91
CA ASN A 268 10.72 5.19 3.84
C ASN A 268 10.33 4.64 2.45
N PRO A 269 9.94 5.50 1.49
CA PRO A 269 9.71 5.04 0.11
C PRO A 269 10.99 4.60 -0.61
N ASN A 270 12.15 5.13 -0.22
CA ASN A 270 13.43 4.85 -0.84
C ASN A 270 14.33 4.08 0.13
N LEU A 271 14.40 2.76 -0.03
CA LEU A 271 15.21 1.90 0.84
C LEU A 271 16.69 1.86 0.42
N VAL A 272 17.03 2.42 -0.75
CA VAL A 272 18.42 2.56 -1.21
C VAL A 272 19.06 3.81 -0.62
N LYS A 273 18.33 4.93 -0.66
CA LYS A 273 18.73 6.23 -0.14
C LYS A 273 17.54 6.86 0.60
N PRO A 274 17.37 6.58 1.90
CA PRO A 274 16.26 7.10 2.69
C PRO A 274 16.10 8.62 2.55
N ILE A 275 14.87 9.06 2.29
CA ILE A 275 14.52 10.49 2.11
C ILE A 275 14.46 11.22 3.46
N PHE A 276 14.14 10.51 4.53
CA PHE A 276 13.91 11.01 5.88
C PHE A 276 14.10 9.86 6.88
N GLU A 277 14.24 10.20 8.16
CA GLU A 277 14.21 9.20 9.22
C GLU A 277 12.81 8.57 9.30
N SER A 278 12.76 7.24 9.37
CA SER A 278 11.51 6.49 9.53
C SER A 278 11.61 5.50 10.67
N ARG A 279 10.50 5.26 11.36
CA ARG A 279 10.45 4.36 12.52
C ARG A 279 10.73 2.89 12.14
N TYR A 280 10.28 2.47 10.96
CA TYR A 280 10.40 1.09 10.49
C TYR A 280 11.10 1.04 9.14
N PHE A 281 11.83 -0.05 8.89
CA PHE A 281 12.51 -0.28 7.61
C PHE A 281 11.57 -0.90 6.56
N CYS A 282 10.62 -1.71 7.00
CA CYS A 282 9.67 -2.35 6.12
C CYS A 282 8.31 -2.57 6.79
N PRO A 283 7.22 -2.62 6.01
CA PRO A 283 5.88 -2.76 6.57
C PRO A 283 5.63 -4.10 7.30
N LEU A 284 6.53 -5.09 7.17
CA LEU A 284 6.56 -6.30 8.02
C LEU A 284 6.76 -6.00 9.51
N GLU A 285 7.38 -4.87 9.85
CA GLU A 285 7.65 -4.49 11.23
C GLU A 285 6.41 -3.89 11.92
N LEU A 286 5.39 -3.52 11.15
CA LEU A 286 4.09 -3.01 11.63
C LEU A 286 3.18 -4.16 12.12
N THR A 287 3.75 -5.08 12.91
CA THR A 287 3.05 -6.28 13.42
C THR A 287 2.53 -6.13 14.84
N HIS A 288 2.96 -5.09 15.56
CA HIS A 288 2.50 -4.82 16.92
C HIS A 288 0.99 -4.54 16.94
N ALA A 289 0.28 -5.00 17.97
CA ALA A 289 -1.18 -4.94 18.01
C ALA A 289 -1.74 -3.50 17.93
N SER A 290 -1.04 -2.53 18.53
CA SER A 290 -1.41 -1.11 18.44
C SER A 290 -1.25 -0.56 17.02
N GLU A 291 -0.17 -0.89 16.32
CA GLU A 291 0.07 -0.52 14.91
C GLU A 291 -1.01 -1.09 13.99
N LYS A 292 -1.32 -2.37 14.16
CA LYS A 292 -2.41 -3.03 13.42
C LYS A 292 -3.75 -2.36 13.66
N ALA A 293 -4.06 -2.01 14.91
CA ALA A 293 -5.30 -1.31 15.25
C ALA A 293 -5.38 0.07 14.58
N LYS A 294 -4.32 0.88 14.65
CA LYS A 294 -4.29 2.21 14.02
C LYS A 294 -4.42 2.13 12.50
N LEU A 295 -3.77 1.16 11.87
CA LEU A 295 -3.90 0.89 10.44
C LEU A 295 -5.32 0.46 10.06
N ASN A 296 -5.93 -0.46 10.81
CA ASN A 296 -7.32 -0.86 10.59
C ASN A 296 -8.27 0.33 10.72
N LEU A 297 -8.07 1.20 11.70
CA LEU A 297 -8.87 2.41 11.87
C LEU A 297 -8.69 3.41 10.73
N LEU A 298 -7.48 3.54 10.17
CA LEU A 298 -7.24 4.29 8.94
C LEU A 298 -8.12 3.73 7.80
N TYR A 299 -8.13 2.41 7.60
CA TYR A 299 -8.98 1.77 6.57
C TYR A 299 -10.47 2.03 6.78
N GLU A 300 -10.96 1.91 8.01
CA GLU A 300 -12.38 2.16 8.35
C GLU A 300 -12.76 3.63 8.17
N ARG A 301 -11.85 4.56 8.47
CA ARG A 301 -12.03 6.00 8.19
C ARG A 301 -12.16 6.25 6.69
N ILE A 302 -11.29 5.64 5.86
CA ILE A 302 -11.32 5.81 4.39
C ILE A 302 -12.62 5.26 3.79
N ARG A 303 -13.16 4.18 4.36
CA ARG A 303 -14.47 3.62 3.98
C ARG A 303 -15.63 4.53 4.33
N GLY A 304 -15.41 5.55 5.16
CA GLY A 304 -16.49 6.37 5.71
C GLY A 304 -17.41 5.53 6.60
N ALA A 305 -16.85 4.65 7.43
CA ALA A 305 -17.65 3.87 8.37
C ALA A 305 -18.33 4.79 9.39
N HIS A 306 -19.64 4.63 9.52
CA HIS A 306 -20.48 5.34 10.49
C HIS A 306 -21.27 4.35 11.33
N PHE A 307 -21.40 4.65 12.61
CA PHE A 307 -22.12 3.83 13.59
C PHE A 307 -23.08 4.73 14.37
N LYS A 308 -24.39 4.49 14.23
CA LYS A 308 -25.45 5.39 14.74
C LYS A 308 -25.25 6.87 14.37
N GLY A 309 -24.73 7.14 13.16
CA GLY A 309 -24.46 8.49 12.67
C GLY A 309 -23.13 9.11 13.13
N LEU A 310 -22.37 8.43 13.99
CA LEU A 310 -21.04 8.85 14.43
C LEU A 310 -19.97 8.23 13.54
N SER A 311 -18.97 9.02 13.12
CA SER A 311 -17.85 8.51 12.34
C SER A 311 -16.82 7.82 13.25
N VAL A 312 -16.05 6.89 12.69
CA VAL A 312 -14.90 6.28 13.39
C VAL A 312 -13.92 7.34 13.89
N GLU A 313 -13.73 8.41 13.12
CA GLU A 313 -12.88 9.54 13.49
C GLU A 313 -13.36 10.23 14.77
N GLN A 314 -14.67 10.46 14.92
CA GLN A 314 -15.20 11.04 16.16
C GLN A 314 -14.94 10.15 17.37
N LEU A 315 -15.02 8.82 17.21
CA LEU A 315 -14.69 7.90 18.31
C LEU A 315 -13.21 7.96 18.68
N ILE A 316 -12.32 8.02 17.68
CA ILE A 316 -10.87 8.14 17.91
C ILE A 316 -10.55 9.42 18.69
N ILE A 317 -11.20 10.54 18.36
CA ILE A 317 -10.99 11.84 19.02
C ILE A 317 -11.58 11.85 20.43
N LYS A 318 -12.84 11.44 20.55
CA LYS A 318 -13.60 11.64 21.80
C LYS A 318 -13.22 10.65 22.88
N LEU A 319 -12.89 9.39 22.54
CA LEU A 319 -12.68 8.38 23.56
C LEU A 319 -11.47 8.70 24.48
N PRO A 320 -10.28 9.07 23.96
CA PRO A 320 -9.13 9.43 24.80
C PRO A 320 -9.35 10.70 25.64
N GLN A 321 -10.18 11.64 25.17
CA GLN A 321 -10.50 12.87 25.91
C GLN A 321 -11.23 12.60 27.23
N PHE A 322 -12.10 11.58 27.25
CA PHE A 322 -12.91 11.20 28.42
C PHE A 322 -12.32 10.00 29.20
N TYR A 323 -11.59 9.12 28.51
CA TYR A 323 -10.95 7.93 29.09
C TYR A 323 -9.42 8.07 29.04
N GLN A 324 -8.89 8.95 29.90
CA GLN A 324 -7.51 9.42 29.85
C GLN A 324 -6.45 8.45 30.41
N SER A 325 -6.86 7.27 30.89
CA SER A 325 -5.93 6.28 31.45
C SER A 325 -6.16 4.88 30.88
N SER A 326 -5.09 4.11 30.77
CA SER A 326 -5.11 2.69 30.38
C SER A 326 -6.11 1.88 31.23
N MET A 327 -6.19 2.17 32.54
CA MET A 327 -7.16 1.56 33.46
C MET A 327 -8.62 1.88 33.11
N SER A 328 -8.90 3.13 32.74
CA SER A 328 -10.25 3.55 32.34
C SER A 328 -10.70 2.86 31.04
N ILE A 329 -9.79 2.67 30.09
CA ILE A 329 -10.06 1.92 28.85
C ILE A 329 -10.30 0.44 29.14
N ARG A 330 -9.48 -0.19 30.00
CA ARG A 330 -9.68 -1.58 30.44
C ARG A 330 -11.03 -1.77 31.13
N THR A 331 -11.42 -0.81 31.97
CA THR A 331 -12.72 -0.81 32.66
C THR A 331 -13.86 -0.71 31.65
N LEU A 332 -13.77 0.19 30.68
CA LEU A 332 -14.76 0.33 29.62
C LEU A 332 -14.88 -0.96 28.80
N ALA A 333 -13.76 -1.55 28.38
CA ALA A 333 -13.72 -2.82 27.64
C ALA A 333 -14.43 -3.93 28.41
N LYS A 334 -14.15 -4.07 29.72
CA LYS A 334 -14.81 -5.05 30.59
C LYS A 334 -16.31 -4.79 30.70
N ASN A 335 -16.73 -3.53 30.83
CA ASN A 335 -18.14 -3.15 30.98
C ASN A 335 -18.98 -3.45 29.73
N ILE A 336 -18.36 -3.45 28.55
CA ILE A 336 -19.01 -3.84 27.29
C ILE A 336 -18.83 -5.33 26.95
N GLY A 337 -18.22 -6.13 27.84
CA GLY A 337 -18.07 -7.58 27.66
C GLY A 337 -16.88 -8.01 26.80
N LEU A 338 -15.89 -7.14 26.56
CA LEU A 338 -14.65 -7.52 25.89
C LEU A 338 -13.63 -8.11 26.86
N ASN A 339 -12.91 -9.12 26.38
CA ASN A 339 -11.79 -9.70 27.11
C ASN A 339 -10.61 -8.73 27.11
N VAL A 340 -10.26 -8.21 28.29
CA VAL A 340 -9.16 -7.27 28.52
C VAL A 340 -7.78 -7.88 28.20
N SER A 341 -7.65 -9.21 28.19
CA SER A 341 -6.38 -9.87 27.83
C SER A 341 -6.00 -9.70 26.35
N LEU A 342 -6.91 -9.21 25.52
CA LEU A 342 -6.66 -8.92 24.10
C LEU A 342 -5.93 -7.60 23.87
N PHE A 343 -5.75 -6.80 24.92
CA PHE A 343 -5.15 -5.48 24.87
C PHE A 343 -3.67 -5.55 25.25
N VAL A 344 -2.83 -4.93 24.43
CA VAL A 344 -1.44 -4.66 24.81
C VAL A 344 -1.42 -3.36 25.61
N GLU A 345 -0.74 -3.38 26.76
CA GLU A 345 -0.62 -2.21 27.62
C GLU A 345 0.18 -1.10 26.92
N ASP A 346 -0.42 0.08 26.85
CA ASP A 346 0.11 1.23 26.13
C ASP A 346 -0.56 2.51 26.69
N SER A 347 -0.27 3.66 26.11
CA SER A 347 -0.99 4.92 26.32
C SER A 347 -2.50 4.77 26.16
N ALA A 348 -3.27 5.62 26.84
CA ALA A 348 -4.73 5.63 26.75
C ALA A 348 -5.21 5.84 25.30
N VAL A 349 -4.52 6.66 24.51
CA VAL A 349 -4.80 6.88 23.08
C VAL A 349 -4.64 5.58 22.29
N SER A 350 -3.49 4.91 22.42
CA SER A 350 -3.24 3.64 21.73
C SER A 350 -4.21 2.54 22.14
N MET A 351 -4.51 2.42 23.44
CA MET A 351 -5.50 1.47 23.95
C MET A 351 -6.92 1.80 23.49
N SER A 352 -7.26 3.08 23.30
CA SER A 352 -8.54 3.49 22.70
C SER A 352 -8.65 3.01 21.26
N SER A 353 -7.59 3.16 20.47
CA SER A 353 -7.54 2.63 19.10
C SER A 353 -7.71 1.10 19.08
N GLN A 354 -7.03 0.38 20.00
CA GLN A 354 -7.20 -1.07 20.15
C GLN A 354 -8.65 -1.44 20.53
N LEU A 355 -9.29 -0.67 21.42
CA LEU A 355 -10.68 -0.90 21.83
C LEU A 355 -11.64 -0.76 20.65
N ILE A 356 -11.55 0.37 19.93
CA ILE A 356 -12.41 0.65 18.78
C ILE A 356 -12.21 -0.44 17.71
N ASN A 357 -10.96 -0.82 17.41
CA ASN A 357 -10.68 -1.88 16.43
C ASN A 357 -11.30 -3.23 16.85
N ASN A 358 -11.09 -3.66 18.10
CA ASN A 358 -11.68 -4.91 18.61
C ASN A 358 -13.22 -4.88 18.58
N CYS A 359 -13.83 -3.72 18.88
CA CYS A 359 -15.27 -3.53 18.77
C CYS A 359 -15.76 -3.65 17.32
N ILE A 360 -15.02 -3.14 16.33
CA ILE A 360 -15.37 -3.28 14.91
C ILE A 360 -15.28 -4.75 14.49
N GLU A 361 -14.17 -5.43 14.79
CA GLU A 361 -13.95 -6.84 14.43
C GLU A 361 -15.01 -7.78 15.01
N LYS A 362 -15.50 -7.47 16.22
CA LYS A 362 -16.50 -8.28 16.93
C LYS A 362 -17.93 -7.79 16.75
N THR A 363 -18.17 -6.77 15.93
CA THR A 363 -19.51 -6.16 15.75
C THR A 363 -20.11 -5.64 17.08
N MET A 364 -19.28 -5.10 17.97
CA MET A 364 -19.66 -4.59 19.30
C MET A 364 -19.59 -3.05 19.42
N ILE A 365 -19.45 -2.36 18.29
CA ILE A 365 -19.29 -0.90 18.26
C ILE A 365 -20.52 -0.15 18.79
N GLU A 366 -21.73 -0.69 18.60
CA GLU A 366 -22.95 -0.12 19.16
C GLU A 366 -22.95 -0.20 20.69
N SER A 367 -22.50 -1.32 21.25
CA SER A 367 -22.35 -1.48 22.70
C SER A 367 -21.33 -0.51 23.28
N LEU A 368 -20.25 -0.23 22.54
CA LEU A 368 -19.28 0.80 22.92
C LEU A 368 -19.94 2.18 22.96
N ILE A 369 -20.64 2.58 21.89
CA ILE A 369 -21.31 3.88 21.80
C ILE A 369 -22.34 4.05 22.91
N ASP A 370 -23.19 3.04 23.13
CA ASP A 370 -24.25 3.10 24.14
C ASP A 370 -23.66 3.21 25.55
N ARG A 371 -22.61 2.44 25.85
CA ARG A 371 -21.93 2.51 27.14
C ARG A 371 -21.27 3.87 27.36
N VAL A 372 -20.58 4.37 26.35
CA VAL A 372 -19.87 5.67 26.41
C VAL A 372 -20.86 6.82 26.56
N ALA A 373 -21.99 6.79 25.86
CA ALA A 373 -23.05 7.79 26.00
C ALA A 373 -23.76 7.72 27.36
N MET A 374 -23.86 6.53 27.96
CA MET A 374 -24.39 6.37 29.32
C MET A 374 -23.43 6.93 30.38
N ASP A 375 -22.14 6.62 30.26
CA ASP A 375 -21.11 7.10 31.19
C ASP A 375 -20.87 8.62 31.04
N TYR A 376 -20.96 9.14 29.80
CA TYR A 376 -20.76 10.56 29.47
C TYR A 376 -21.82 11.08 28.47
N PRO A 377 -23.01 11.53 28.93
CA PRO A 377 -24.12 11.96 28.06
C PRO A 377 -23.84 13.15 27.14
N GLN A 378 -22.72 13.85 27.32
CA GLN A 378 -22.32 15.02 26.54
C GLN A 378 -21.22 14.72 25.51
N ILE A 379 -20.68 13.50 25.47
CA ILE A 379 -19.49 13.18 24.67
C ILE A 379 -19.68 13.36 23.15
N PHE A 380 -20.90 13.15 22.68
CA PHE A 380 -21.29 13.26 21.26
C PHE A 380 -22.23 14.44 20.97
N LYS A 381 -22.37 15.40 21.90
CA LYS A 381 -23.19 16.60 21.70
C LYS A 381 -22.40 17.77 21.15
#